data_AF-A0A150NYQ9-F1
#
_entry.id   AF-A0A150NYQ9-F1
#
_cell.length_a   1.000
_cell.length_b   1.000
_cell.length_c   1.000
_cell.angle_alpha   90.00
_cell.angle_beta   90.00
_cell.angle_gamma   90.00
#
_symmetry.space_group_name_H-M   'P 1'
#
loop_
_entity.id
_entity.type
_entity.pdbx_description
1 polymer ?
#
loop_
_entity_poly.entity_id
_entity_poly.type
_entity_poly.pdbx_seq_one_letter_code
_entity_poly.pdbx_strand_id
1 'polypeptide(L)'
;MLERYTDAVRQWRAESHDAHVGLLVVVDGDEHGVARRRQQLAQKLKESKQEPIAPSDPVAVIVPTWHIETWIAWLCGHRPIDEQTRYKEDDEEGRVAARKIEHGEYSPQRAIDAWAPPASDEEAHVPSLADARREVHRLGV
;
A
#
# COMPACT_ATOMS: atom_id res chain seq x y z
N MET A 1 15.43 -2.73 4.46
CA MET A 1 14.25 -1.92 4.07
C MET A 1 13.85 -0.96 5.18
N LEU A 2 13.59 -1.44 6.40
CA LEU A 2 13.20 -0.58 7.55
C LEU A 2 14.28 0.42 8.01
N GLU A 3 15.56 0.16 7.77
CA GLU A 3 16.64 1.10 8.13
C GLU A 3 16.61 2.38 7.31
N ARG A 4 16.20 2.31 6.03
CA ARG A 4 16.06 3.50 5.17
C ARG A 4 14.89 4.39 5.56
N TYR A 5 13.91 3.85 6.31
CA TYR A 5 12.74 4.61 6.72
C TYR A 5 13.11 5.75 7.66
N THR A 6 13.97 5.50 8.65
CA THR A 6 14.35 6.51 9.64
C THR A 6 15.18 7.62 9.00
N ASP A 7 15.99 7.30 7.99
CA ASP A 7 16.73 8.29 7.20
C ASP A 7 15.81 9.08 6.26
N ALA A 8 14.84 8.43 5.61
CA ALA A 8 13.84 9.11 4.79
C ALA A 8 13.00 10.09 5.62
N VAL A 9 12.62 9.72 6.85
CA VAL A 9 11.92 10.62 7.77
C VAL A 9 12.80 11.79 8.20
N ARG A 10 14.09 11.58 8.46
CA ARG A 10 15.03 12.69 8.75
C ARG A 10 15.15 13.63 7.58
N GLN A 11 15.31 13.09 6.37
CA GLN A 11 15.43 13.89 5.16
C GLN A 11 14.15 14.71 4.92
N TRP A 12 12.97 14.08 5.00
CA TRP A 12 11.70 14.80 4.89
C TRP A 12 11.56 15.90 5.94
N ARG A 13 11.93 15.64 7.20
CA ARG A 13 11.88 16.67 8.26
C ARG A 13 12.82 17.84 7.98
N ALA A 14 14.00 17.59 7.39
CA ALA A 14 14.91 18.66 7.00
C ALA A 14 14.30 19.59 5.95
N GLU A 15 13.46 19.06 5.06
CA GLU A 15 12.74 19.79 4.00
C GLU A 15 11.35 20.29 4.43
N SER A 16 10.95 20.10 5.70
CA SER A 16 9.58 20.37 6.18
C SER A 16 9.16 21.85 6.14
N HIS A 17 10.10 22.76 5.82
CA HIS A 17 9.78 24.15 5.54
C HIS A 17 9.04 24.35 4.22
N ASP A 18 9.13 23.38 3.29
CA ASP A 18 8.41 23.40 2.03
C ASP A 18 7.10 22.62 2.17
N ALA A 19 5.98 23.34 2.12
CA ALA A 19 4.64 22.76 2.21
C ALA A 19 4.28 21.84 1.02
N HIS A 20 5.09 21.83 -0.04
CA HIS A 20 4.90 20.97 -1.21
C HIS A 20 5.69 19.66 -1.13
N VAL A 21 6.47 19.44 -0.06
CA VAL A 21 7.26 18.23 0.12
C VAL A 21 6.57 17.25 1.08
N GLY A 22 6.19 16.10 0.54
CA GLY A 22 5.68 14.95 1.30
C GLY A 22 6.61 13.74 1.23
N LEU A 23 6.33 12.73 2.05
CA LEU A 23 7.06 11.46 2.05
C LEU A 23 6.11 10.30 1.73
N LEU A 24 6.41 9.56 0.66
CA LEU A 24 5.76 8.29 0.36
C LEU A 24 6.66 7.12 0.79
N VAL A 25 6.13 6.27 1.65
CA VAL A 25 6.79 5.06 2.13
C VAL A 25 5.99 3.88 1.61
N VAL A 26 6.62 3.03 0.79
CA VAL A 26 6.03 1.77 0.34
C VAL A 26 6.83 0.63 0.96
N VAL A 27 6.18 -0.18 1.79
CA VAL A 27 6.80 -1.31 2.49
C VAL A 27 5.91 -2.52 2.31
N ASP A 28 6.50 -3.64 1.91
CA ASP A 28 5.76 -4.89 1.79
C ASP A 28 5.14 -5.29 3.13
N GLY A 29 3.88 -5.70 3.13
CA GLY A 29 3.16 -6.24 4.27
C GLY A 29 3.45 -7.71 4.50
N ASP A 30 3.78 -8.47 3.45
CA ASP A 30 3.78 -9.93 3.46
C ASP A 30 2.53 -10.49 4.18
N GLU A 31 2.67 -11.61 4.90
CA GLU A 31 1.65 -12.18 5.79
C GLU A 31 1.41 -11.36 7.08
N HIS A 32 2.23 -10.32 7.33
CA HIS A 32 2.23 -9.60 8.60
C HIS A 32 1.12 -8.54 8.66
N GLY A 33 0.68 -8.06 7.49
CA GLY A 33 -0.38 -7.09 7.35
C GLY A 33 0.02 -5.64 7.68
N VAL A 34 -0.90 -4.73 7.36
CA VAL A 34 -0.75 -3.28 7.53
C VAL A 34 -0.40 -2.90 8.97
N ALA A 35 -1.17 -3.39 9.95
CA ALA A 35 -1.04 -3.01 11.35
C ALA A 35 0.36 -3.35 11.92
N ARG A 36 0.87 -4.55 11.62
CA ARG A 36 2.18 -4.99 12.10
C ARG A 36 3.31 -4.19 11.48
N ARG A 37 3.25 -3.87 10.18
CA ARG A 37 4.26 -3.02 9.54
C ARG A 37 4.25 -1.60 10.10
N ARG A 38 3.09 -1.00 10.34
CA ARG A 38 2.97 0.31 10.99
C ARG A 38 3.57 0.31 12.39
N GLN A 39 3.30 -0.74 13.18
CA GLN A 39 3.90 -0.90 14.50
C GLN A 39 5.44 -0.98 14.42
N GLN A 40 5.98 -1.74 13.47
CA GLN A 40 7.43 -1.84 13.26
C GLN A 40 8.06 -0.50 12.86
N LEU A 41 7.41 0.26 11.97
CA LEU A 41 7.86 1.60 11.57
C LEU A 41 7.86 2.56 12.76
N ALA A 42 6.77 2.59 13.54
CA ALA A 42 6.70 3.42 14.76
C ALA A 42 7.77 3.04 15.78
N GLN A 43 8.00 1.73 15.97
CA GLN A 43 9.05 1.22 16.85
C GLN A 43 10.45 1.63 16.36
N LYS A 44 10.70 1.65 15.05
CA LYS A 44 11.98 2.10 14.47
C LYS A 44 12.26 3.59 14.69
N LEU A 45 11.24 4.44 14.62
CA LEU A 45 11.37 5.86 14.99
C LEU A 45 11.73 6.01 16.46
N LYS A 46 11.03 5.28 17.33
CA LYS A 46 11.29 5.28 18.78
C LYS A 46 12.72 4.83 19.11
N GLU A 47 13.17 3.72 18.52
CA GLU A 47 14.55 3.21 18.67
C GLU A 47 15.60 4.23 18.19
N SER A 48 15.26 4.99 17.15
CA SER A 48 16.12 6.04 16.58
C SER A 48 15.99 7.39 17.28
N LYS A 49 15.25 7.47 18.40
CA LYS A 49 14.95 8.70 19.15
C LYS A 49 14.34 9.80 18.28
N GLN A 50 13.50 9.41 17.33
CA GLN A 50 12.76 10.31 16.46
C GLN A 50 11.32 10.41 16.92
N GLU A 51 10.72 11.59 16.79
CA GLU A 51 9.29 11.79 17.06
C GLU A 51 8.43 10.87 16.17
N PRO A 52 7.24 10.44 16.61
CA PRO A 52 6.27 9.75 15.76
C PRO A 52 5.86 10.62 14.55
N ILE A 53 5.33 9.97 13.51
CA ILE A 53 4.63 10.67 12.42
C ILE A 53 3.24 11.07 12.93
N ALA A 54 2.94 12.36 12.93
CA ALA A 54 1.65 12.89 13.32
C ALA A 54 0.60 12.62 12.21
N PRO A 55 -0.71 12.54 12.53
CA PRO A 55 -1.76 12.42 11.52
C PRO A 55 -1.78 13.56 10.48
N SER A 56 -1.33 14.75 10.87
CA SER A 56 -1.24 15.94 10.02
C SER A 56 0.00 15.97 9.13
N ASP A 57 0.99 15.10 9.38
CA ASP A 57 2.20 15.09 8.57
C ASP A 57 1.87 14.57 7.15
N PRO A 58 2.37 15.21 6.07
CA PRO A 58 2.23 14.77 4.68
C PRO A 58 3.10 13.54 4.40
N VAL A 59 2.88 12.48 5.17
CA VAL A 59 3.61 11.21 5.10
C VAL A 59 2.59 10.10 4.89
N ALA A 60 2.69 9.44 3.74
CA ALA A 60 1.86 8.29 3.39
C ALA A 60 2.66 6.99 3.53
N VAL A 61 2.11 6.01 4.21
CA VAL A 61 2.68 4.68 4.43
C VAL A 61 1.80 3.64 3.76
N ILE A 62 2.16 3.25 2.54
CA ILE A 62 1.48 2.23 1.77
C ILE A 62 2.08 0.86 2.10
N VAL A 63 1.22 -0.07 2.52
CA VAL A 63 1.62 -1.44 2.88
C VAL A 63 0.82 -2.46 2.07
N PRO A 64 1.21 -2.76 0.82
CA PRO A 64 0.58 -3.84 0.06
C PRO A 64 0.80 -5.16 0.79
N THR A 65 -0.23 -5.98 0.93
CA THR A 65 -0.13 -7.29 1.60
C THR A 65 -0.16 -8.41 0.57
N TRP A 66 0.58 -9.48 0.86
CA TRP A 66 0.75 -10.67 0.02
C TRP A 66 1.30 -10.41 -1.39
N HIS A 67 0.52 -9.81 -2.30
CA HIS A 67 0.85 -9.63 -3.70
C HIS A 67 0.21 -8.36 -4.28
N ILE A 68 1.02 -7.49 -4.91
CA ILE A 68 0.52 -6.29 -5.59
C ILE A 68 -0.40 -6.65 -6.78
N GLU A 69 -0.26 -7.85 -7.34
CA GLU A 69 -1.15 -8.38 -8.36
C GLU A 69 -2.60 -8.50 -7.89
N THR A 70 -2.85 -8.70 -6.59
CA THR A 70 -4.20 -8.67 -6.02
C THR A 70 -4.85 -7.30 -6.22
N TRP A 71 -4.10 -6.21 -6.03
CA TRP A 71 -4.60 -4.86 -6.30
C TRP A 71 -4.87 -4.65 -7.78
N ILE A 72 -3.95 -5.09 -8.65
CA ILE A 72 -4.10 -4.94 -10.11
C ILE A 72 -5.36 -5.69 -10.57
N ALA A 73 -5.54 -6.93 -10.15
CA ALA A 73 -6.69 -7.75 -10.51
C ALA A 73 -8.00 -7.13 -9.99
N TRP A 74 -8.02 -6.71 -8.72
CA TRP A 74 -9.18 -6.03 -8.11
C TRP A 74 -9.57 -4.77 -8.87
N LEU A 75 -8.61 -3.86 -9.10
CA LEU A 75 -8.85 -2.61 -9.81
C LEU A 75 -9.26 -2.85 -11.27
N CYS A 76 -8.78 -3.93 -11.90
CA CYS A 76 -9.21 -4.31 -13.25
C CYS A 76 -10.55 -5.08 -13.30
N GLY A 77 -11.26 -5.22 -12.18
CA GLY A 77 -12.62 -5.78 -12.12
C GLY A 77 -12.71 -7.27 -11.78
N HIS A 78 -11.61 -7.92 -11.40
CA HIS A 78 -11.66 -9.30 -10.93
C HIS A 78 -12.09 -9.33 -9.45
N ARG A 79 -13.33 -9.74 -9.19
CA ARG A 79 -13.94 -9.77 -7.85
C ARG A 79 -13.74 -11.06 -7.04
N PRO A 80 -13.46 -12.24 -7.62
CA PRO A 80 -13.20 -13.45 -6.84
C PRO A 80 -11.86 -13.48 -6.08
N ILE A 81 -11.25 -12.33 -5.82
CA ILE A 81 -9.91 -12.22 -5.20
C ILE A 81 -9.98 -11.41 -3.90
N ASP A 82 -9.16 -11.80 -2.94
CA ASP A 82 -9.01 -11.14 -1.65
C ASP A 82 -7.55 -11.19 -1.16
N GLU A 83 -7.24 -10.45 -0.08
CA GLU A 83 -5.93 -10.43 0.59
C GLU A 83 -5.86 -11.38 1.80
N GLN A 84 -6.84 -12.26 1.97
CA GLN A 84 -6.86 -13.27 3.03
C GLN A 84 -6.41 -14.64 2.51
N THR A 85 -6.51 -14.85 1.21
CA THR A 85 -6.18 -16.10 0.51
C THR A 85 -4.88 -15.95 -0.27
N ARG A 86 -3.96 -16.91 -0.12
CA ARG A 86 -2.65 -16.86 -0.77
C ARG A 86 -2.78 -17.03 -2.29
N TYR A 87 -2.22 -16.07 -3.02
CA TYR A 87 -2.21 -16.05 -4.48
C TYR A 87 -1.15 -17.00 -5.06
N LYS A 88 -1.45 -17.55 -6.25
CA LYS A 88 -0.57 -18.26 -7.23
C LYS A 88 -0.28 -19.77 -7.10
N GLU A 89 -0.55 -20.46 -6.00
CA GLU A 89 -0.29 -21.92 -5.96
C GLU A 89 -1.57 -22.77 -5.80
N ASP A 90 -2.42 -22.49 -4.81
CA ASP A 90 -3.56 -23.36 -4.49
C ASP A 90 -4.92 -22.82 -4.98
N ASP A 91 -5.00 -21.56 -5.41
CA ASP A 91 -6.26 -20.89 -5.76
C ASP A 91 -6.49 -20.77 -7.27
N GLU A 92 -7.69 -21.14 -7.74
CA GLU A 92 -8.07 -21.13 -9.15
C GLU A 92 -8.22 -19.71 -9.69
N GLU A 93 -8.88 -18.85 -8.93
CA GLU A 93 -9.13 -17.45 -9.31
C GLU A 93 -7.81 -16.68 -9.38
N GLY A 94 -6.90 -16.95 -8.45
CA GLY A 94 -5.55 -16.42 -8.47
C GLY A 94 -4.78 -16.75 -9.75
N ARG A 95 -4.89 -17.99 -10.25
CA ARG A 95 -4.28 -18.38 -11.54
C ARG A 95 -4.94 -17.69 -12.74
N VAL A 96 -6.25 -17.47 -12.70
CA VAL A 96 -6.97 -16.73 -13.74
C VAL A 96 -6.48 -15.28 -13.81
N ALA A 97 -6.41 -14.61 -12.66
CA ALA A 97 -5.88 -13.25 -12.57
C ALA A 97 -4.42 -13.16 -13.04
N ALA A 98 -3.58 -14.13 -12.67
CA ALA A 98 -2.17 -14.15 -13.07
C ALA A 98 -2.00 -14.23 -14.59
N ARG A 99 -2.78 -15.10 -15.27
CA ARG A 99 -2.79 -15.20 -16.74
C ARG A 99 -3.25 -13.91 -17.40
N LYS A 100 -4.29 -13.27 -16.87
CA LYS A 100 -4.79 -11.99 -17.40
C LYS A 100 -3.77 -10.86 -17.24
N ILE A 101 -2.98 -10.88 -16.17
CA ILE A 101 -1.86 -9.95 -15.99
C ILE A 101 -0.74 -10.23 -17.00
N GLU A 102 -0.36 -11.50 -17.16
CA GLU A 102 0.68 -11.93 -18.11
C GLU A 102 0.31 -11.57 -19.57
N HIS A 103 -0.95 -11.73 -19.94
CA HIS A 103 -1.46 -11.35 -21.27
C HIS A 103 -1.72 -9.85 -21.43
N GLY A 104 -1.53 -9.04 -20.39
CA GLY A 104 -1.74 -7.59 -20.42
C GLY A 104 -3.21 -7.14 -20.40
N GLU A 105 -4.16 -8.06 -20.19
CA GLU A 105 -5.58 -7.73 -20.01
C GLU A 105 -5.81 -6.93 -18.71
N TYR A 106 -5.09 -7.34 -17.65
CA TYR A 106 -4.99 -6.63 -16.39
C TYR A 106 -3.60 -5.99 -16.31
N SER A 107 -3.55 -4.66 -16.24
CA SER A 107 -2.29 -3.92 -16.29
C SER A 107 -2.25 -2.83 -15.22
N PRO A 108 -1.06 -2.41 -14.78
CA PRO A 108 -0.92 -1.27 -13.87
C PRO A 108 -1.60 -0.02 -14.42
N GLN A 109 -1.53 0.24 -15.73
CA GLN A 109 -2.20 1.40 -16.33
C GLN A 109 -3.72 1.32 -16.17
N ARG A 110 -4.31 0.16 -16.47
CA ARG A 110 -5.76 -0.03 -16.30
C ARG A 110 -6.18 0.05 -14.84
N ALA A 111 -5.36 -0.44 -13.93
CA ALA A 111 -5.58 -0.31 -12.49
C ALA A 111 -5.56 1.15 -12.03
N ILE A 112 -4.64 1.96 -12.58
CA ILE A 112 -4.58 3.42 -12.35
C ILE A 112 -5.83 4.11 -12.91
N ASP A 113 -6.23 3.77 -14.14
CA ASP A 113 -7.43 4.35 -14.77
C ASP A 113 -8.71 4.03 -13.99
N ALA A 114 -8.74 2.87 -13.33
CA ALA A 114 -9.82 2.41 -12.46
C ALA A 114 -9.60 2.77 -10.98
N TRP A 115 -8.64 3.63 -10.66
CA TRP A 115 -8.31 3.96 -9.26
C TRP A 115 -9.52 4.53 -8.54
N ALA A 116 -10.32 5.42 -9.15
CA ALA A 116 -11.47 6.04 -8.49
C ALA A 116 -12.75 5.93 -9.34
N PRO A 117 -13.94 5.77 -8.72
CA PRO A 117 -14.21 5.64 -7.28
C PRO A 117 -13.88 4.24 -6.73
N PRO A 118 -13.66 4.07 -5.40
CA PRO A 118 -13.47 2.76 -4.79
C PRO A 118 -14.73 1.90 -4.90
N ALA A 119 -14.54 0.58 -4.97
CA ALA A 119 -15.64 -0.38 -4.89
C ALA A 119 -16.22 -0.41 -3.45
N SER A 120 -17.53 -0.63 -3.33
CA SER A 120 -18.23 -0.61 -2.03
C SER A 120 -17.78 -1.69 -1.05
N ASP A 121 -17.22 -2.78 -1.57
CA ASP A 121 -16.75 -3.96 -0.84
C ASP A 121 -15.22 -4.07 -0.80
N GLU A 122 -14.49 -3.01 -1.19
CA GLU A 122 -13.02 -3.01 -1.28
C GLU A 122 -12.35 -3.29 0.06
N GLU A 123 -12.80 -2.68 1.16
CA GLU A 123 -12.20 -2.91 2.48
C GLU A 123 -12.38 -4.35 2.98
N ALA A 124 -13.43 -5.04 2.55
CA ALA A 124 -13.67 -6.42 2.93
C ALA A 124 -12.75 -7.42 2.19
N HIS A 125 -12.37 -7.11 0.95
CA HIS A 125 -11.59 -8.00 0.08
C HIS A 125 -10.11 -7.62 0.03
N VAL A 126 -9.83 -6.33 -0.13
CA VAL A 126 -8.49 -5.77 -0.36
C VAL A 126 -8.22 -4.66 0.67
N PRO A 127 -8.24 -4.98 1.98
CA PRO A 127 -8.12 -4.00 3.05
C PRO A 127 -6.86 -3.14 2.96
N SER A 128 -5.74 -3.67 2.44
CA SER A 128 -4.51 -2.89 2.31
C SER A 128 -4.58 -1.86 1.17
N LEU A 129 -5.37 -2.11 0.12
CA LEU A 129 -5.70 -1.11 -0.90
C LEU A 129 -6.58 -0.01 -0.31
N ALA A 130 -7.61 -0.38 0.46
CA ALA A 130 -8.48 0.59 1.13
C ALA A 130 -7.71 1.46 2.13
N ASP A 131 -6.71 0.90 2.82
CA ASP A 131 -5.78 1.64 3.68
C ASP A 131 -4.86 2.57 2.86
N ALA A 132 -4.31 2.08 1.75
CA ALA A 132 -3.47 2.88 0.85
C ALA A 132 -4.19 4.11 0.32
N ARG A 133 -5.48 4.01 0.01
CA ARG A 133 -6.31 5.17 -0.37
C ARG A 133 -6.30 6.23 0.71
N ARG A 134 -6.55 5.86 1.97
CA ARG A 134 -6.55 6.80 3.10
C ARG A 134 -5.20 7.48 3.27
N GLU A 135 -4.11 6.74 3.07
CA GLU A 135 -2.75 7.28 3.16
C GLU A 135 -2.43 8.25 2.03
N VAL A 136 -2.83 7.94 0.81
CA VAL A 136 -2.63 8.83 -0.35
C VAL A 136 -3.36 10.17 -0.15
N HIS A 137 -4.56 10.17 0.46
CA HIS A 137 -5.26 11.42 0.79
C HIS A 137 -4.47 12.33 1.75
N ARG A 138 -3.54 11.79 2.55
CA ARG A 138 -2.68 12.59 3.44
C ARG A 138 -1.69 13.46 2.67
N LEU A 139 -1.42 13.13 1.41
CA LEU A 139 -0.55 13.90 0.52
C LEU A 139 -1.31 15.00 -0.24
N GLY A 140 -2.63 15.13 -0.03
CA GLY A 140 -3.45 16.13 -0.73
C GLY A 140 -3.65 15.85 -2.22
N VAL A 141 -3.50 14.59 -2.64
CA VAL A 141 -3.73 14.11 -4.01
C VAL A 141 -4.99 13.27 -4.12
#